data_AF-A0A5C7RPQ4-F1
#
_entry.id   AF-A0A5C7RPQ4-F1
#
_cell.length_a   1.000
_cell.length_b   1.000
_cell.length_c   1.000
_cell.angle_alpha   90.00
_cell.angle_beta   90.00
_cell.angle_gamma   90.00
#
_symmetry.space_group_name_H-M   'P 1'
#
loop_
_entity.id
_entity.type
_entity.pdbx_description
1 polymer ?
#
loop_
_entity_poly.entity_id
_entity_poly.type
_entity_poly.pdbx_seq_one_letter_code
_entity_poly.pdbx_strand_id
1 'polypeptide(L)' 'MYVCLCKGVTDHEIRGMVHHRGVTTMRQLRDELGVSTQCGRCARCAKDVLQEALAECQGCSADASFAAAA' A
#
# COMPACT_ATOMS: atom_id res chain seq x y z
N MET A 1 -6.32 6.09 10.62
CA MET A 1 -7.21 4.99 11.07
C MET A 1 -6.42 3.70 11.28
N TYR A 2 -6.73 2.91 12.33
CA TYR A 2 -6.20 1.53 12.41
C TYR A 2 -6.87 0.63 11.39
N VAL A 3 -6.04 0.01 10.54
CA VAL A 3 -6.48 -0.93 9.51
C VAL A 3 -6.38 -2.37 10.04
N CYS A 4 -5.32 -2.72 10.78
CA CYS A 4 -5.12 -4.04 11.36
C CYS A 4 -4.87 -3.99 12.86
N LEU A 5 -5.89 -4.34 13.65
CA LEU A 5 -5.77 -4.38 15.12
C LEU A 5 -4.84 -5.48 15.62
N CYS A 6 -4.80 -6.62 14.92
CA CYS A 6 -3.91 -7.75 15.23
C CYS A 6 -2.42 -7.38 15.23
N LYS A 7 -2.03 -6.41 14.39
CA LYS A 7 -0.64 -6.04 14.14
C LYS A 7 -0.35 -4.57 14.43
N GLY A 8 -1.33 -3.82 14.89
CA GLY A 8 -1.21 -2.38 15.14
C GLY A 8 -0.98 -1.54 13.88
N VAL A 9 -1.39 -2.01 12.70
CA VAL A 9 -1.11 -1.30 11.43
C VAL A 9 -2.17 -0.24 11.16
N THR A 10 -1.73 0.96 10.81
CA THR A 10 -2.52 2.13 10.44
C THR A 10 -2.53 2.37 8.93
N ASP A 11 -3.52 3.12 8.47
CA ASP A 11 -3.58 3.62 7.09
C ASP A 11 -2.37 4.47 6.71
N HIS A 12 -1.87 5.32 7.62
CA HIS A 12 -0.70 6.14 7.39
C HIS A 12 0.55 5.29 7.14
N GLU A 13 0.74 4.20 7.88
CA GLU A 13 1.86 3.27 7.62
C GLU A 13 1.72 2.61 6.25
N ILE A 14 0.51 2.15 5.87
CA ILE A 14 0.28 1.57 4.54
C ILE A 14 0.60 2.60 3.45
N ARG A 15 0.11 3.83 3.57
CA ARG A 15 0.39 4.91 2.62
C ARG A 15 1.88 5.24 2.57
N GLY A 16 2.57 5.28 3.71
CA GLY A 16 4.01 5.50 3.79
C GLY A 16 4.82 4.40 3.09
N MET A 17 4.40 3.14 3.17
CA MET A 17 5.03 2.05 2.42
C MET A 17 4.90 2.22 0.91
N VAL A 18 3.75 2.71 0.44
CA VAL A 18 3.55 3.00 -0.98
C VAL A 18 4.40 4.19 -1.41
N HIS A 19 4.23 5.33 -0.74
CA HIS A 19 4.83 6.62 -1.13
C HIS A 19 6.35 6.67 -0.97
N HIS A 20 6.92 5.96 0.01
CA HIS A 20 8.35 6.07 0.35
C HIS A 20 9.15 4.79 0.12
N ARG A 21 8.49 3.62 0.07
CA ARG A 21 9.16 2.33 -0.13
C ARG A 21 8.77 1.66 -1.45
N GLY A 22 7.85 2.24 -2.23
CA GLY A 22 7.45 1.70 -3.53
C GLY A 22 6.68 0.38 -3.42
N VAL A 23 6.02 0.11 -2.28
CA VAL A 23 5.17 -1.07 -2.13
C VAL A 23 3.95 -0.94 -3.04
N THR A 24 3.71 -1.93 -3.89
CA THR A 24 2.59 -1.91 -4.85
C THR A 24 1.66 -3.11 -4.73
N THR A 25 2.02 -4.10 -3.91
CA THR A 25 1.24 -5.34 -3.78
C THR A 25 0.88 -5.64 -2.33
N MET A 26 -0.26 -6.32 -2.14
CA MET A 26 -0.63 -6.84 -0.83
C MET A 26 0.39 -7.84 -0.28
N ARG A 27 1.13 -8.55 -1.14
CA ARG A 27 2.18 -9.46 -0.68
C ARG A 27 3.31 -8.70 0.02
N GLN A 28 3.87 -7.69 -0.64
CA GLN A 28 4.88 -6.81 -0.04
C GLN A 28 4.34 -6.16 1.24
N LEU A 29 3.09 -5.68 1.24
CA LEU A 29 2.50 -5.08 2.43
C LEU A 29 2.41 -6.06 3.62
N ARG A 30 2.16 -7.35 3.35
CA ARG A 30 2.22 -8.41 4.39
C ARG A 30 3.63 -8.64 4.88
N ASP A 31 4.60 -8.68 3.98
CA ASP A 31 6.00 -8.95 4.32
C ASP A 31 6.58 -7.79 5.16
N GLU A 32 6.19 -6.55 4.87
CA GLU A 32 6.70 -5.34 5.51
C GLU A 32 5.99 -5.01 6.84
N LEU A 33 4.66 -5.09 6.88
CA LEU A 33 3.86 -4.64 8.03
C LEU A 33 3.20 -5.80 8.81
N GLY A 34 3.31 -7.03 8.31
CA GLY A 34 2.61 -8.19 8.87
C GLY A 34 1.08 -8.13 8.72
N VAL A 35 0.52 -7.14 8.00
CA VAL A 35 -0.92 -6.94 7.85
C VAL A 35 -1.60 -8.23 7.38
N SER A 36 -2.81 -8.54 7.81
CA SER A 36 -3.56 -9.76 7.36
C SER A 36 -2.90 -11.12 7.64
N THR A 37 -1.83 -11.22 8.43
CA THR A 37 -1.15 -12.50 8.74
C THR A 37 -1.65 -13.20 10.01
N GLN A 38 -2.64 -12.63 10.70
CA GLN A 38 -3.32 -13.26 11.85
C GLN A 38 -4.77 -13.61 11.50
N CYS A 39 -5.75 -12.79 11.90
CA CYS A 39 -7.17 -13.12 11.72
C CYS A 39 -7.69 -12.84 10.30
N GLY A 40 -6.92 -12.15 9.46
CA GLY A 40 -7.27 -11.84 8.06
C GLY A 40 -8.39 -10.81 7.84
N ARG A 41 -9.14 -10.40 8.86
CA ARG A 41 -10.33 -9.53 8.73
C ARG A 41 -10.05 -8.17 8.09
N CYS A 42 -8.84 -7.66 8.24
CA CYS A 42 -8.40 -6.39 7.67
C CYS A 42 -8.05 -6.47 6.17
N ALA A 43 -7.97 -7.66 5.56
CA ALA A 43 -7.40 -7.83 4.22
C ALA A 43 -8.06 -6.97 3.15
N ARG A 44 -9.39 -6.83 3.20
CA ARG A 44 -10.12 -5.98 2.26
C ARG A 44 -9.80 -4.50 2.47
N CYS A 45 -9.92 -4.01 3.70
CA CYS A 45 -9.62 -2.62 4.05
C CYS A 45 -8.16 -2.25 3.73
N ALA A 46 -7.20 -3.12 4.06
CA ALA A 46 -5.79 -2.90 3.72
C ALA A 46 -5.55 -2.84 2.21
N LYS A 47 -6.26 -3.68 1.43
CA LYS A 47 -6.19 -3.62 -0.04
C LYS A 47 -6.77 -2.32 -0.58
N ASP A 48 -7.90 -1.87 -0.04
CA ASP A 48 -8.54 -0.63 -0.48
C ASP A 48 -7.61 0.57 -0.21
N VAL A 49 -7.02 0.68 1.00
CA VAL A 49 -6.03 1.73 1.33
C VAL A 49 -4.79 1.66 0.43
N LEU A 50 -4.29 0.46 0.12
CA LEU A 50 -3.17 0.28 -0.82
C LEU A 50 -3.52 0.82 -2.21
N GLN A 51 -4.72 0.53 -2.74
CA GLN A 51 -5.12 1.01 -4.06
C GLN A 51 -5.33 2.53 -4.08
N GLU A 52 -5.92 3.11 -3.03
CA GLU A 52 -6.04 4.56 -2.89
C GLU A 52 -4.68 5.24 -2.91
N ALA A 53 -3.72 4.73 -2.12
CA ALA A 53 -2.36 5.27 -2.06
C ALA A 53 -1.62 5.17 -3.41
N LEU A 54 -1.84 4.08 -4.16
CA LEU A 54 -1.27 3.92 -5.52
C LEU A 54 -1.88 4.90 -6.52
N ALA A 55 -3.18 5.18 -6.42
CA ALA A 55 -3.85 6.18 -7.25
C ALA A 55 -3.36 7.60 -6.94
N GLU A 56 -3.08 7.91 -5.67
CA GLU A 56 -2.46 9.17 -5.25
C GLU A 56 -1.08 9.37 -5.89
N CYS A 57 -0.27 8.32 -6.01
CA CYS A 57 1.02 8.37 -6.71
C CYS A 57 0.86 8.65 -8.21
N GLN A 58 -0.18 8.10 -8.84
CA GLN A 58 -0.41 8.22 -10.28
C GLN A 58 -0.90 9.62 -10.68
N GLY A 59 -1.61 10.31 -9.78
CA GLY A 59 -2.10 11.68 -10.00
C GLY A 59 -1.02 12.75 -10.15
N CYS A 60 0.24 12.45 -9.83
CA CYS A 60 1.38 13.35 -10.00
C CYS A 60 2.28 12.99 -11.20
N SER A 61 1.93 11.95 -11.97
CA SER A 61 2.77 11.36 -13.03
C SER A 61 2.18 11.53 -14.43
N ALA A 62 1.77 12.73 -14.80
CA ALA A 62 1.57 13.06 -16.22
C ALA A 62 2.90 13.07 -17.02
N ASP A 63 4.06 12.99 -16.36
CA ASP A 63 5.39 13.13 -17.00
C ASP A 63 6.33 11.93 -16.78
N ALA A 64 5.82 10.69 -16.67
CA ALA A 64 6.68 9.48 -16.65
C ALA A 64 6.44 8.53 -17.84
N SER A 65 5.78 9.02 -18.89
CA SER A 65 5.44 8.24 -20.09
C SER A 65 6.42 8.48 -21.24
N PHE A 66 7.75 8.38 -21.06
CA PHE A 66 8.69 8.30 -22.20
C PHE A 66 10.11 7.78 -21.87
N ALA A 67 10.26 6.78 -20.98
CA ALA A 67 11.59 6.18 -20.72
C ALA A 67 11.58 4.65 -20.53
N ALA A 68 10.93 3.92 -21.43
CA ALA A 68 11.23 2.50 -21.64
C ALA A 68 10.92 2.08 -23.09
N ALA A 69 11.54 2.77 -24.05
CA ALA A 69 11.71 2.27 -25.41
C ALA A 69 13.06 2.80 -25.96
N ALA A 70 14.14 2.07 -25.66
CA ALA A 70 15.39 2.06 -26.41
C ALA A 70 16.12 0.75 -26.09
#